data_AF-A0ABD6EUS8-F1
#
_entry.id   AF-A0ABD6EUS8-F1
#
_cell.length_a   1.000
_cell.length_b   1.000
_cell.length_c   1.000
_cell.angle_alpha   90.00
_cell.angle_beta   90.00
_cell.angle_gamma   90.00
#
_symmetry.space_group_name_H-M   'P 1'
#
loop_
_entity.id
_entity.type
_entity.pdbx_description
1 polymer ?
#
loop_
_entity_poly.entity_id
_entity_poly.type
_entity_poly.pdbx_seq_one_letter_code
_entity_poly.pdbx_strand_id
1 'polypeptide(L)'
;MRSTTPVSRLWNLRSLRLYIGILLMLGFFCSMSMKANLGMAIVCMVNATAYVGTPTNTSVEHPHCVPQASTNHSKVFPGYNGHLMWSPQMRSNLFSASFYANIPVMLPAGYIVDRYGPKYFLAFSILSCVIVNLLTPVIAEASYIGYFWARFFLGIGEGFMMPSLSSVVSRWFPPYERSTIAAMYTSGNQISGALGAVIASSLCRVEWLGGWPLIFYFFGTLGIIYTIVWLVVSSDSPEGNRWISTKEKLFLREKMTEVTNNRMEKGWRIPWLKMILSPSMWANIICYSTFCFSNSLMLMYLPTYFKNVLMLDVQSNGLYTALPWLTQLIGKNTFGIISDFIKQKGWAKPTLLCKISQSFRKTLFILLSRKK
;
A
#
# COMPACT_ATOMS: atom_id res chain seq x y z
N MET A 1 35.20 -31.82 3.69
CA MET A 1 35.10 -30.98 4.90
C MET A 1 34.05 -29.90 4.67
N ARG A 2 32.90 -29.97 5.35
CA ARG A 2 31.87 -28.91 5.32
C ARG A 2 32.42 -27.70 6.08
N SER A 3 32.78 -26.63 5.40
CA SER A 3 33.16 -25.36 6.04
C SER A 3 31.91 -24.73 6.67
N THR A 4 31.66 -25.03 7.93
CA THR A 4 30.70 -24.34 8.79
C THR A 4 31.27 -22.99 9.24
N THR A 5 31.35 -22.02 8.34
CA THR A 5 31.32 -20.61 8.78
C THR A 5 29.85 -20.20 8.90
N PRO A 6 29.43 -19.51 9.97
CA PRO A 6 28.03 -19.14 10.13
C PRO A 6 27.66 -18.14 9.04
N VAL A 7 27.06 -18.65 7.97
CA VAL A 7 26.46 -17.88 6.89
C VAL A 7 25.58 -16.82 7.54
N SER A 8 25.81 -15.55 7.17
CA SER A 8 25.11 -14.40 7.74
C SER A 8 23.61 -14.62 7.66
N ARG A 9 23.00 -15.06 8.77
CA ARG A 9 21.55 -15.16 8.91
C ARG A 9 20.98 -13.80 8.53
N LEU A 10 19.93 -13.81 7.71
CA LEU A 10 19.21 -12.60 7.29
C LEU A 10 18.91 -11.66 8.47
N TRP A 11 18.61 -12.23 9.63
CA TRP A 11 18.27 -11.55 10.88
C TRP A 11 19.47 -11.02 11.70
N ASN A 12 20.68 -11.01 11.15
CA ASN A 12 21.82 -10.40 11.83
C ASN A 12 21.75 -8.87 11.69
N LEU A 13 21.78 -8.13 12.80
CA LEU A 13 21.76 -6.66 12.82
C LEU A 13 22.94 -6.02 12.09
N ARG A 14 24.05 -6.75 11.87
CA ARG A 14 25.20 -6.27 11.08
C ARG A 14 25.07 -6.51 9.57
N SER A 15 23.96 -7.10 9.10
CA SER A 15 23.74 -7.49 7.70
C SER A 15 23.16 -6.31 6.90
N LEU A 16 23.85 -5.88 5.84
CA LEU A 16 23.36 -4.81 4.97
C LEU A 16 22.05 -5.21 4.27
N ARG A 17 21.88 -6.50 3.97
CA ARG A 17 20.64 -7.05 3.40
C ARG A 17 19.42 -6.78 4.29
N LEU A 18 19.56 -6.85 5.62
CA LEU A 18 18.45 -6.55 6.54
C LEU A 18 18.06 -5.07 6.45
N TYR A 19 19.06 -4.17 6.45
CA TYR A 19 18.83 -2.73 6.29
C TYR A 19 18.15 -2.41 4.95
N ILE A 20 18.53 -3.07 3.86
CA ILE A 20 17.84 -2.93 2.57
C ILE A 20 16.41 -3.44 2.66
N GLY A 21 16.16 -4.56 3.33
CA GLY A 21 14.80 -5.05 3.60
C GLY A 21 13.93 -4.04 4.36
N ILE A 22 14.50 -3.40 5.40
CA ILE A 22 13.84 -2.33 6.17
C ILE A 22 13.59 -1.10 5.30
N LEU A 23 14.55 -0.69 4.47
CA LEU A 23 14.40 0.43 3.55
C LEU A 23 13.31 0.16 2.49
N LEU A 24 13.19 -1.07 2.00
CA LEU A 24 12.11 -1.45 1.09
C LEU A 24 10.75 -1.36 1.80
N MET A 25 10.66 -1.80 3.06
CA MET A 25 9.46 -1.65 3.89
C MET A 25 9.09 -0.19 4.11
N LEU A 26 10.07 0.67 4.43
CA LEU A 26 9.87 2.10 4.64
C LEU A 26 9.46 2.82 3.34
N GLY A 27 10.03 2.43 2.20
CA GLY A 27 9.64 2.99 0.90
C GLY A 27 8.21 2.66 0.53
N PHE A 28 7.82 1.41 0.74
CA PHE A 28 6.45 0.98 0.52
C PHE A 28 5.47 1.66 1.51
N PHE A 29 5.89 1.86 2.77
CA PHE A 29 5.15 2.67 3.75
C PHE A 29 4.96 4.12 3.26
N CYS A 30 6.01 4.80 2.79
CA CYS A 30 5.92 6.19 2.34
C CYS A 30 4.98 6.34 1.14
N SER A 31 5.13 5.46 0.14
CA SER A 31 4.26 5.45 -1.04
C SER A 31 2.80 5.20 -0.69
N MET A 32 2.53 4.15 0.11
CA MET A 32 1.16 3.84 0.52
C MET A 32 0.56 4.92 1.42
N SER A 33 1.37 5.62 2.22
CA SER A 33 0.87 6.70 3.07
C SER A 33 0.40 7.87 2.23
N MET A 34 1.20 8.31 1.25
CA MET A 34 0.78 9.37 0.31
C MET A 34 -0.51 9.02 -0.43
N LYS A 35 -0.71 7.74 -0.78
CA LYS A 35 -1.96 7.24 -1.35
C LYS A 35 -3.14 7.27 -0.37
N ALA A 36 -2.92 6.77 0.84
CA ALA A 36 -3.92 6.63 1.89
C ALA A 36 -4.42 7.99 2.40
N ASN A 37 -3.57 9.01 2.36
CA ASN A 37 -3.86 10.33 2.90
C ASN A 37 -5.12 10.97 2.33
N LEU A 38 -5.47 10.72 1.06
CA LEU A 38 -6.71 11.26 0.49
C LEU A 38 -7.95 10.76 1.25
N GLY A 39 -7.96 9.48 1.65
CA GLY A 39 -9.08 8.85 2.33
C GLY A 39 -9.47 9.61 3.60
N MET A 40 -8.48 9.92 4.44
CA MET A 40 -8.67 10.73 5.65
C MET A 40 -8.82 12.22 5.34
N ALA A 41 -8.03 12.78 4.42
CA ALA A 41 -8.05 14.21 4.12
C ALA A 41 -9.40 14.68 3.54
N ILE A 42 -10.08 13.87 2.71
CA ILE A 42 -11.43 14.17 2.20
C ILE A 42 -12.42 14.44 3.33
N VAL A 43 -12.28 13.71 4.43
CA VAL A 43 -13.17 13.84 5.59
C VAL A 43 -12.98 15.21 6.24
N CYS A 44 -11.77 15.76 6.23
CA CYS A 44 -11.44 17.04 6.84
C CYS A 44 -11.58 18.24 5.90
N MET A 45 -11.32 18.09 4.59
CA MET A 45 -11.32 19.21 3.64
C MET A 45 -12.67 19.49 2.97
N VAL A 46 -13.57 18.49 2.88
CA VAL A 46 -14.84 18.65 2.18
C VAL A 46 -15.98 18.95 3.17
N ASN A 47 -16.78 19.96 2.84
CA ASN A 47 -17.96 20.29 3.61
C ASN A 47 -19.02 19.18 3.49
N ALA A 48 -19.42 18.59 4.63
CA ALA A 48 -20.41 17.50 4.66
C ALA A 48 -21.85 18.01 4.63
N THR A 49 -22.13 19.25 5.05
CA THR A 49 -23.50 19.79 5.12
C THR A 49 -24.02 20.30 3.78
N ALA A 50 -23.14 20.52 2.82
CA ALA A 50 -23.42 21.06 1.49
C ALA A 50 -24.34 20.21 0.60
N TYR A 51 -24.46 18.92 0.88
CA TYR A 51 -25.19 17.96 0.03
C TYR A 51 -26.25 17.16 0.82
N VAL A 52 -26.59 17.60 2.04
CA VAL A 52 -27.77 17.08 2.73
C VAL A 52 -28.97 17.61 1.94
N GLY A 53 -29.68 16.68 1.29
CA GLY A 53 -30.53 16.96 0.14
C GLY A 53 -31.52 18.11 0.32
N THR A 54 -31.74 18.85 -0.77
CA THR A 54 -33.02 19.48 -1.06
C THR A 54 -34.14 18.48 -0.71
N PRO A 55 -35.13 18.84 0.12
CA PRO A 55 -36.30 18.00 0.29
C PRO A 55 -36.98 17.90 -1.07
N THR A 56 -36.83 16.76 -1.75
CA THR A 56 -37.77 16.39 -2.79
C THR A 56 -39.12 16.26 -2.10
N ASN A 57 -40.07 17.11 -2.48
CA ASN A 57 -41.48 17.08 -2.08
C ASN A 57 -42.15 15.78 -2.56
N THR A 58 -41.73 14.66 -2.00
CA THR A 58 -42.44 13.39 -2.07
C THR A 58 -42.72 12.99 -0.65
N SER A 59 -43.88 13.46 -0.18
CA SER A 59 -44.60 12.95 0.98
C SER A 59 -44.79 11.45 0.82
N VAL A 60 -43.90 10.66 1.43
CA VAL A 60 -44.18 9.27 1.77
C VAL A 60 -43.87 9.14 3.25
N GLU A 61 -44.93 9.23 4.05
CA GLU A 61 -44.93 8.93 5.47
C GLU A 61 -44.51 7.47 5.67
N HIS A 62 -43.29 7.25 6.15
CA HIS A 62 -42.93 6.01 6.84
C HIS A 62 -42.72 6.34 8.32
N PRO A 63 -43.53 5.76 9.24
CA PRO A 63 -43.34 5.95 10.66
C PRO A 63 -42.19 5.05 11.12
N HIS A 64 -41.37 5.59 12.01
CA HIS A 64 -40.19 5.02 12.68
C HIS A 64 -38.83 5.33 12.04
N CYS A 65 -38.05 6.09 12.83
CA CYS A 65 -36.66 6.49 12.65
C CYS A 65 -36.38 7.69 11.75
N VAL A 66 -37.01 8.83 12.06
CA VAL A 66 -36.41 10.14 11.78
C VAL A 66 -35.82 10.66 13.08
N PRO A 67 -34.49 10.86 13.22
CA PRO A 67 -33.99 11.70 14.29
C PRO A 67 -34.52 13.10 14.03
N GLN A 68 -35.33 13.63 14.96
CA GLN A 68 -35.82 15.00 14.91
C GLN A 68 -34.65 15.95 14.65
N ALA A 69 -34.68 16.62 13.50
CA ALA A 69 -33.84 17.76 13.20
C ALA A 69 -34.24 18.89 14.17
N SER A 70 -33.67 18.85 15.36
CA SER A 70 -33.62 20.01 16.24
C SER A 70 -32.75 21.05 15.54
N THR A 71 -33.40 22.14 15.14
CA THR A 71 -32.83 23.41 14.68
C THR A 71 -32.03 24.05 15.81
N ASN A 72 -30.88 23.47 16.13
CA ASN A 72 -29.86 24.06 17.00
C ASN A 72 -28.53 23.48 16.52
N HIS A 73 -27.75 24.31 15.81
CA HIS A 73 -26.39 24.06 15.34
C HIS A 73 -26.06 22.57 15.13
N SER A 74 -26.14 22.07 13.89
CA SER A 74 -25.48 20.82 13.51
C SER A 74 -24.09 20.83 14.14
N LYS A 75 -23.87 20.02 15.18
CA LYS A 75 -22.60 20.01 15.93
C LYS A 75 -21.52 19.63 14.92
N VAL A 76 -20.86 20.62 14.33
CA VAL A 76 -19.66 20.43 13.53
C VAL A 76 -18.66 19.92 14.53
N PHE A 77 -18.43 18.60 14.53
CA PHE A 77 -17.46 18.01 15.44
C PHE A 77 -16.10 18.67 15.21
N PRO A 78 -15.38 19.04 16.29
CA PRO A 78 -14.14 19.80 16.18
C PRO A 78 -13.15 19.08 15.26
N GLY A 79 -12.68 19.78 14.23
CA GLY A 79 -11.70 19.29 13.24
C GLY A 79 -12.28 18.89 11.87
N TYR A 80 -13.61 18.95 11.66
CA TYR A 80 -14.22 18.83 10.33
C TYR A 80 -14.60 20.20 9.74
N ASN A 81 -13.62 21.08 9.56
CA ASN A 81 -13.82 22.47 9.12
C ASN A 81 -13.59 22.68 7.61
N GLY A 82 -13.87 21.66 6.80
CA GLY A 82 -13.64 21.68 5.36
C GLY A 82 -14.53 22.67 4.62
N HIS A 83 -13.95 23.49 3.74
CA HIS A 83 -14.67 24.49 2.95
C HIS A 83 -14.91 24.06 1.48
N LEU A 84 -14.27 22.99 1.02
CA LEU A 84 -14.39 22.53 -0.37
C LEU A 84 -15.76 21.89 -0.62
N MET A 85 -16.38 22.25 -1.74
CA MET A 85 -17.71 21.79 -2.15
C MET A 85 -17.56 20.72 -3.24
N TRP A 86 -17.26 19.48 -2.85
CA TRP A 86 -17.13 18.35 -3.79
C TRP A 86 -18.24 17.34 -3.60
N SER A 87 -18.92 17.00 -4.70
CA SER A 87 -19.97 15.98 -4.70
C SER A 87 -19.40 14.59 -4.42
N PRO A 88 -20.21 13.64 -3.92
CA PRO A 88 -19.76 12.26 -3.71
C PRO A 88 -19.16 11.62 -4.98
N GLN A 89 -19.75 11.90 -6.14
CA GLN A 89 -19.25 11.39 -7.43
C GLN A 89 -17.86 11.95 -7.76
N MET A 90 -17.63 13.24 -7.51
CA MET A 90 -16.32 13.87 -7.73
C MET A 90 -15.26 13.24 -6.84
N ARG A 91 -15.56 13.01 -5.55
CA ARG A 91 -14.64 12.34 -4.62
C ARG A 91 -14.25 10.94 -5.11
N SER A 92 -15.23 10.15 -5.56
CA SER A 92 -14.98 8.82 -6.15
C SER A 92 -14.11 8.89 -7.40
N ASN A 93 -14.32 9.87 -8.28
CA ASN A 93 -13.51 10.06 -9.47
C ASN A 93 -12.04 10.39 -9.14
N LEU A 94 -11.79 11.15 -8.07
CA LEU A 94 -10.42 11.45 -7.60
C LEU A 94 -9.67 10.21 -7.12
N PHE A 95 -10.35 9.30 -6.44
CA PHE A 95 -9.77 8.01 -6.07
C PHE A 95 -9.48 7.13 -7.29
N SER A 96 -10.38 7.12 -8.27
CA SER A 96 -10.24 6.34 -9.50
C SER A 96 -9.14 6.85 -10.42
N ALA A 97 -8.87 8.17 -10.44
CA ALA A 97 -7.87 8.79 -11.30
C ALA A 97 -6.47 8.14 -11.19
N SER A 98 -6.04 7.82 -9.97
CA SER A 98 -4.74 7.17 -9.74
C SER A 98 -4.72 5.73 -10.26
N PHE A 99 -5.86 5.01 -10.25
CA PHE A 99 -5.92 3.66 -10.82
C PHE A 99 -5.91 3.68 -12.35
N TYR A 100 -6.59 4.64 -12.98
CA TYR A 100 -6.58 4.78 -14.44
C TYR A 100 -5.17 4.97 -14.99
N ALA A 101 -4.33 5.73 -14.29
CA ALA A 101 -2.94 5.93 -14.67
C ALA A 101 -2.05 4.71 -14.38
N ASN A 102 -2.29 4.00 -13.28
CA ASN A 102 -1.44 2.90 -12.83
C ASN A 102 -1.57 1.65 -13.73
N ILE A 103 -2.80 1.30 -14.16
CA ILE A 103 -3.07 0.11 -15.00
C ILE A 103 -2.17 0.01 -16.24
N PRO A 104 -2.10 1.02 -17.14
CA PRO A 104 -1.27 0.92 -18.34
C PRO A 104 0.23 0.95 -18.04
N VAL A 105 0.66 1.52 -16.91
CA VAL A 105 2.07 1.66 -16.53
C VAL A 105 2.62 0.37 -15.91
N MET A 106 1.81 -0.37 -15.15
CA MET A 106 2.28 -1.51 -14.37
C MET A 106 2.89 -2.65 -15.22
N LEU A 107 2.33 -2.92 -16.40
CA LEU A 107 2.82 -3.96 -17.32
C LEU A 107 4.21 -3.63 -17.92
N PRO A 108 4.40 -2.48 -18.60
CA PRO A 108 5.71 -2.12 -19.15
C PRO A 108 6.73 -1.80 -18.06
N ALA A 109 6.30 -1.30 -16.89
CA ALA A 109 7.19 -0.94 -15.79
C ALA A 109 8.10 -2.11 -15.37
N GLY A 110 7.58 -3.34 -15.29
CA GLY A 110 8.41 -4.49 -14.93
C GLY A 110 9.55 -4.75 -15.91
N TYR A 111 9.27 -4.71 -17.21
CA TYR A 111 10.29 -4.88 -18.24
C TYR A 111 11.34 -3.76 -18.21
N ILE A 112 10.90 -2.51 -18.05
CA ILE A 112 11.77 -1.32 -18.02
C ILE A 112 12.70 -1.38 -16.79
N VAL A 113 12.15 -1.65 -15.61
CA VAL A 113 12.88 -1.76 -14.35
C VAL A 113 13.94 -2.85 -14.41
N ASP A 114 13.59 -4.02 -14.94
CA ASP A 114 14.52 -5.13 -15.03
C ASP A 114 15.66 -4.84 -16.02
N ARG A 115 15.42 -4.06 -17.07
CA ARG A 115 16.44 -3.67 -18.06
C ARG A 115 17.37 -2.57 -17.58
N TYR A 116 16.83 -1.50 -16.97
CA TYR A 116 17.59 -0.29 -16.65
C TYR A 116 18.05 -0.20 -15.19
N GLY A 117 17.59 -1.12 -14.32
CA GLY A 117 17.99 -1.20 -12.92
C GLY A 117 16.98 -0.56 -11.97
N PRO A 118 16.65 -1.21 -10.83
CA PRO A 118 15.53 -0.79 -10.01
C PRO A 118 15.80 0.39 -9.08
N LYS A 119 17.06 0.79 -8.84
CA LYS A 119 17.40 1.86 -7.88
C LYS A 119 16.71 3.17 -8.23
N TYR A 120 16.89 3.63 -9.46
CA TYR A 120 16.38 4.92 -9.90
C TYR A 120 14.88 4.89 -10.15
N PHE A 121 14.32 3.77 -10.59
CA PHE A 121 12.86 3.66 -10.78
C PHE A 121 12.09 3.63 -9.46
N LEU A 122 12.63 3.00 -8.41
CA LEU A 122 12.04 3.10 -7.07
C LEU A 122 12.08 4.55 -6.55
N ALA A 123 13.22 5.23 -6.72
CA ALA A 123 13.38 6.63 -6.33
C ALA A 123 12.42 7.54 -7.12
N PHE A 124 12.32 7.34 -8.44
CA PHE A 124 11.41 8.06 -9.33
C PHE A 124 9.95 7.88 -8.89
N SER A 125 9.53 6.65 -8.62
CA SER A 125 8.18 6.32 -8.17
C SER A 125 7.78 7.12 -6.92
N ILE A 126 8.68 7.19 -5.93
CA ILE A 126 8.42 7.90 -4.67
C ILE A 126 8.53 9.41 -4.87
N LEU A 127 9.54 9.89 -5.60
CA LEU A 127 9.75 11.31 -5.86
C LEU A 127 8.57 11.91 -6.64
N SER A 128 8.05 11.20 -7.64
CA SER A 128 6.85 11.64 -8.36
C SER A 128 5.63 11.72 -7.44
N CYS A 129 5.48 10.77 -6.51
CA CYS A 129 4.41 10.83 -5.52
C CYS A 129 4.60 12.04 -4.58
N VAL A 130 5.82 12.28 -4.12
CA VAL A 130 6.17 13.40 -3.23
C VAL A 130 5.86 14.74 -3.87
N ILE A 131 6.31 14.97 -5.11
CA ILE A 131 6.09 16.24 -5.82
C ILE A 131 4.58 16.51 -5.94
N VAL A 132 3.82 15.53 -6.42
CA VAL A 132 2.38 15.68 -6.55
C VAL A 132 1.73 15.90 -5.19
N ASN A 133 2.12 15.12 -4.17
CA ASN A 133 1.53 15.18 -2.84
C ASN A 133 1.79 16.54 -2.18
N LEU A 134 2.97 17.14 -2.35
CA LEU A 134 3.27 18.48 -1.83
C LEU A 134 2.51 19.60 -2.54
N LEU A 135 2.29 19.45 -3.85
CA LEU A 135 1.50 20.42 -4.64
C LEU A 135 -0.02 20.26 -4.44
N THR A 136 -0.45 19.12 -3.89
CA THR A 136 -1.86 18.74 -3.76
C THR A 136 -2.71 19.79 -3.04
N PRO A 137 -2.30 20.40 -1.91
CA PRO A 137 -3.11 21.42 -1.23
C PRO A 137 -3.36 22.65 -2.09
N VAL A 138 -2.31 23.18 -2.73
CA VAL A 138 -2.41 24.38 -3.59
C VAL A 138 -3.32 24.11 -4.79
N ILE A 139 -3.19 22.93 -5.40
CA ILE A 139 -4.00 22.53 -6.55
C ILE A 139 -5.47 22.30 -6.14
N ALA A 140 -5.72 21.77 -4.94
CA ALA A 140 -7.07 21.51 -4.44
C ALA A 140 -7.89 22.79 -4.29
N GLU A 141 -7.25 23.87 -3.82
CA GLU A 141 -7.89 25.19 -3.68
C GLU A 141 -8.07 25.88 -5.03
N ALA A 142 -7.12 25.71 -5.96
CA ALA A 142 -7.18 26.35 -7.27
C ALA A 142 -8.27 25.75 -8.19
N SER A 143 -8.32 24.41 -8.33
CA SER A 143 -9.29 23.76 -9.21
C SER A 143 -9.39 22.26 -8.98
N TYR A 144 -10.64 21.76 -8.94
CA TYR A 144 -10.94 20.33 -8.95
C TYR A 144 -10.31 19.57 -10.13
N ILE A 145 -10.38 20.11 -11.35
CA ILE A 145 -9.82 19.46 -12.55
C ILE A 145 -8.30 19.32 -12.45
N GLY A 146 -7.59 20.35 -11.97
CA GLY A 146 -6.17 20.29 -11.69
C GLY A 146 -5.84 19.18 -10.68
N TYR A 147 -6.67 19.04 -9.63
CA TYR A 147 -6.49 18.00 -8.63
C TYR A 147 -6.67 16.59 -9.22
N PHE A 148 -7.65 16.41 -10.09
CA PHE A 148 -7.85 15.15 -10.80
C PHE A 148 -6.60 14.74 -11.60
N TRP A 149 -6.02 15.67 -12.36
CA TRP A 149 -4.80 15.40 -13.13
C TRP A 149 -3.57 15.18 -12.25
N ALA A 150 -3.44 15.93 -11.15
CA ALA A 150 -2.42 15.66 -10.15
C ALA A 150 -2.50 14.20 -9.68
N ARG A 151 -3.69 13.72 -9.33
CA ARG A 151 -3.91 12.32 -8.91
C ARG A 151 -3.67 11.29 -10.00
N PHE A 152 -3.92 11.64 -11.25
CA PHE A 152 -3.53 10.83 -12.39
C PHE A 152 -2.00 10.68 -12.45
N PHE A 153 -1.23 11.77 -12.39
CA PHE A 153 0.24 11.72 -12.42
C PHE A 153 0.85 10.96 -11.23
N LEU A 154 0.25 11.08 -10.04
CA LEU A 154 0.65 10.28 -8.87
C LEU A 154 0.52 8.77 -9.16
N GLY A 155 -0.56 8.36 -9.83
CA GLY A 155 -0.79 6.97 -10.21
C GLY A 155 0.25 6.39 -11.19
N ILE A 156 0.82 7.24 -12.08
CA ILE A 156 1.92 6.84 -12.97
C ILE A 156 3.15 6.45 -12.15
N GLY A 157 3.51 7.29 -11.17
CA GLY A 157 4.61 7.02 -10.24
C GLY A 157 4.43 5.71 -9.50
N GLU A 158 3.25 5.50 -8.90
CA GLU A 158 2.93 4.29 -8.16
C GLU A 158 3.04 3.00 -9.00
N GLY A 159 2.79 3.08 -10.31
CA GLY A 159 2.86 1.90 -11.21
C GLY A 159 4.24 1.24 -11.23
N PHE A 160 5.31 2.01 -10.98
CA PHE A 160 6.68 1.50 -10.92
C PHE A 160 7.06 0.89 -9.56
N MET A 161 6.27 1.10 -8.51
CA MET A 161 6.62 0.71 -7.14
C MET A 161 6.79 -0.81 -6.99
N MET A 162 5.74 -1.58 -7.28
CA MET A 162 5.75 -3.04 -7.08
C MET A 162 6.77 -3.78 -7.97
N PRO A 163 6.91 -3.44 -9.27
CA PRO A 163 7.95 -4.04 -10.10
C PRO A 163 9.36 -3.69 -9.62
N SER A 164 9.60 -2.45 -9.20
CA SER A 164 10.90 -2.02 -8.65
C SER A 164 11.25 -2.78 -7.37
N LEU A 165 10.32 -2.87 -6.41
CA LEU A 165 10.52 -3.65 -5.18
C LEU A 165 10.85 -5.12 -5.49
N SER A 166 10.08 -5.74 -6.38
CA SER A 166 10.29 -7.15 -6.77
C SER A 166 11.63 -7.36 -7.46
N SER A 167 12.05 -6.41 -8.31
CA SER A 167 13.34 -6.46 -8.99
C SER A 167 14.52 -6.27 -8.02
N VAL A 168 14.45 -5.32 -7.08
CA VAL A 168 15.47 -5.20 -6.00
C VAL A 168 15.57 -6.52 -5.23
N VAL A 169 14.44 -7.08 -4.81
CA VAL A 169 14.43 -8.33 -4.04
C VAL A 169 15.04 -9.48 -4.82
N SER A 170 14.80 -9.54 -6.13
CA SER A 170 15.37 -10.57 -7.00
C SER A 170 16.90 -10.47 -7.13
N ARG A 171 17.47 -9.26 -7.06
CA ARG A 171 18.90 -9.00 -7.23
C ARG A 171 19.69 -9.08 -5.91
N TRP A 172 19.06 -8.71 -4.80
CA TRP A 172 19.70 -8.59 -3.50
C TRP A 172 19.55 -9.81 -2.59
N PHE A 173 18.56 -10.66 -2.85
CA PHE A 173 18.24 -11.79 -1.97
C PHE A 173 18.18 -13.12 -2.73
N PRO A 174 18.76 -14.18 -2.13
CA PRO A 174 18.71 -15.52 -2.71
C PRO A 174 17.28 -16.09 -2.66
N PRO A 175 16.91 -17.04 -3.54
CA PRO A 175 15.52 -17.50 -3.70
C PRO A 175 14.81 -17.94 -2.42
N TYR A 176 15.55 -18.54 -1.47
CA TYR A 176 14.98 -19.03 -0.20
C TYR A 176 14.68 -17.92 0.82
N GLU A 177 15.24 -16.71 0.68
CA GLU A 177 14.96 -15.55 1.55
C GLU A 177 13.91 -14.60 0.95
N ARG A 178 13.64 -14.69 -0.36
CA ARG A 178 12.78 -13.74 -1.08
C ARG A 178 11.36 -13.67 -0.53
N SER A 179 10.78 -14.80 -0.11
CA SER A 179 9.43 -14.82 0.46
C SER A 179 9.34 -14.08 1.80
N THR A 180 10.38 -14.21 2.64
CA THR A 180 10.45 -13.53 3.94
C THR A 180 10.60 -12.02 3.75
N ILE A 181 11.48 -11.60 2.84
CA ILE A 181 11.64 -10.18 2.51
C ILE A 181 10.39 -9.61 1.84
N ALA A 182 9.72 -10.40 1.00
CA ALA A 182 8.43 -10.02 0.42
C ALA A 182 7.36 -9.78 1.47
N ALA A 183 7.25 -10.66 2.47
CA ALA A 183 6.36 -10.44 3.60
C ALA A 183 6.75 -9.19 4.40
N MET A 184 8.05 -8.95 4.61
CA MET A 184 8.56 -7.79 5.34
C MET A 184 8.24 -6.47 4.65
N TYR A 185 8.61 -6.28 3.38
CA TYR A 185 8.36 -5.00 2.71
C TYR A 185 6.86 -4.74 2.53
N THR A 186 6.06 -5.77 2.23
CA THR A 186 4.60 -5.61 2.09
C THR A 186 3.90 -5.25 3.40
N SER A 187 4.52 -5.52 4.56
CA SER A 187 4.01 -5.07 5.86
C SER A 187 4.02 -3.54 6.01
N GLY A 188 4.84 -2.85 5.21
CA GLY A 188 4.82 -1.38 5.12
C GLY A 188 3.45 -0.81 4.75
N ASN A 189 2.64 -1.50 3.92
CA ASN A 189 1.27 -1.07 3.60
C ASN A 189 0.34 -1.11 4.81
N GLN A 190 0.43 -2.17 5.63
CA GLN A 190 -0.43 -2.31 6.82
C GLN A 190 -0.05 -1.28 7.88
N ILE A 191 1.26 -1.06 8.07
CA ILE A 191 1.78 -0.02 8.96
C ILE A 191 1.35 1.37 8.47
N SER A 192 1.36 1.60 7.16
CA SER A 192 0.90 2.85 6.55
C SER A 192 -0.59 3.09 6.75
N GLY A 193 -1.45 2.08 6.54
CA GLY A 193 -2.87 2.23 6.84
C GLY A 193 -3.16 2.51 8.32
N ALA A 194 -2.45 1.86 9.23
CA ALA A 194 -2.62 2.05 10.67
C ALA A 194 -2.07 3.41 11.16
N LEU A 195 -0.77 3.65 11.00
CA LEU A 195 -0.13 4.89 11.46
C LEU A 195 -0.59 6.09 10.64
N GLY A 196 -0.79 5.91 9.34
CA GLY A 196 -1.27 6.94 8.43
C GLY A 196 -2.61 7.51 8.86
N ALA A 197 -3.57 6.66 9.22
CA ALA A 197 -4.88 7.10 9.69
C ALA A 197 -4.82 7.90 11.01
N VAL A 198 -4.03 7.43 11.98
CA VAL A 198 -3.88 8.09 13.29
C VAL A 198 -3.13 9.41 13.19
N ILE A 199 -2.06 9.46 12.39
CA ILE A 199 -1.29 10.68 12.17
C ILE A 199 -2.16 11.68 11.38
N ALA A 200 -2.85 11.25 10.33
CA ALA A 200 -3.71 12.11 9.53
C ALA A 200 -4.86 12.71 10.35
N SER A 201 -5.54 11.91 11.19
CA SER A 201 -6.60 12.44 12.06
C SER A 201 -6.08 13.45 13.09
N SER A 202 -4.89 13.21 13.63
CA SER A 202 -4.25 14.12 14.60
C SER A 202 -3.88 15.45 13.94
N LEU A 203 -3.33 15.40 12.72
CA LEU A 203 -2.96 16.59 11.93
C LEU A 203 -4.19 17.39 11.50
N CYS A 204 -5.32 16.76 11.17
CA CYS A 204 -6.57 17.47 10.85
C CYS A 204 -7.08 18.38 11.97
N ARG A 205 -6.75 18.08 13.24
CA ARG A 205 -7.21 18.88 14.39
C ARG A 205 -6.39 20.13 14.63
N VAL A 206 -5.20 20.21 14.04
CA VAL A 206 -4.32 21.37 14.22
C VAL A 206 -4.91 22.54 13.42
N GLU A 207 -5.13 23.67 14.07
CA GLU A 207 -5.76 24.85 13.43
C GLU A 207 -4.86 25.53 12.39
N TRP A 208 -3.57 25.24 12.41
CA TRP A 208 -2.59 25.78 11.46
C TRP A 208 -2.92 25.34 10.02
N LEU A 209 -2.98 26.31 9.10
CA LEU A 209 -3.31 26.11 7.67
C LEU A 209 -4.65 25.38 7.42
N GLY A 210 -5.58 25.40 8.38
CA GLY A 210 -6.84 24.65 8.26
C GLY A 210 -6.69 23.13 8.42
N GLY A 211 -5.56 22.65 8.96
CA GLY A 211 -5.30 21.28 9.40
C GLY A 211 -5.08 20.25 8.28
N TRP A 212 -5.95 20.22 7.28
CA TRP A 212 -5.91 19.21 6.21
C TRP A 212 -4.68 19.31 5.28
N PRO A 213 -4.10 20.50 4.96
CA PRO A 213 -2.89 20.58 4.13
C PRO A 213 -1.67 19.95 4.82
N LEU A 214 -1.64 19.97 6.16
CA LEU A 214 -0.51 19.45 6.94
C LEU A 214 -0.28 17.95 6.73
N ILE A 215 -1.34 17.19 6.46
CA ILE A 215 -1.24 15.76 6.12
C ILE A 215 -0.36 15.59 4.89
N PHE A 216 -0.62 16.38 3.85
CA PHE A 216 0.11 16.31 2.59
C PHE A 216 1.58 16.73 2.78
N TYR A 217 1.84 17.81 3.52
CA TYR A 217 3.21 18.26 3.80
C TYR A 217 4.00 17.28 4.67
N PHE A 218 3.39 16.69 5.69
CA PHE A 218 4.06 15.73 6.58
C PHE A 218 4.52 14.48 5.82
N PHE A 219 3.61 13.81 5.11
CA PHE A 219 3.94 12.60 4.37
C PHE A 219 4.80 12.88 3.13
N GLY A 220 4.65 14.06 2.51
CA GLY A 220 5.54 14.51 1.44
C GLY A 220 6.98 14.68 1.93
N THR A 221 7.18 15.33 3.08
CA THR A 221 8.50 15.53 3.69
C THR A 221 9.14 14.20 4.09
N LEU A 222 8.35 13.28 4.65
CA LEU A 222 8.83 11.93 4.97
C LEU A 222 9.29 11.17 3.71
N GLY A 223 8.58 11.33 2.60
CA GLY A 223 8.97 10.79 1.30
C GLY A 223 10.25 11.41 0.72
N ILE A 224 10.48 12.72 0.93
CA ILE A 224 11.76 13.38 0.56
C ILE A 224 12.92 12.73 1.34
N ILE A 225 12.80 12.66 2.67
CA ILE A 225 13.83 12.09 3.54
C ILE A 225 14.13 10.65 3.11
N TYR A 226 13.09 9.85 2.89
CA TYR A 226 13.24 8.49 2.38
C TYR A 226 13.99 8.45 1.05
N THR A 227 13.62 9.30 0.09
CA THR A 227 14.22 9.30 -1.26
C THR A 227 15.71 9.62 -1.19
N ILE A 228 16.11 10.59 -0.36
CA ILE A 228 17.52 10.93 -0.11
C ILE A 228 18.27 9.73 0.48
N VAL A 229 17.73 9.13 1.55
CA VAL A 229 18.33 7.95 2.20
C VAL A 229 18.45 6.79 1.21
N TRP A 230 17.41 6.54 0.39
CA TRP A 230 17.42 5.50 -0.61
C TRP A 230 18.49 5.72 -1.68
N LEU A 231 18.59 6.94 -2.23
CA LEU A 231 19.58 7.25 -3.26
C LEU A 231 21.02 7.10 -2.75
N VAL A 232 21.26 7.47 -1.48
CA VAL A 232 22.56 7.30 -0.83
C VAL A 232 22.85 5.83 -0.59
N VAL A 233 21.99 5.11 0.14
CA VAL A 233 22.29 3.76 0.68
C VAL A 233 22.15 2.63 -0.35
N SER A 234 21.21 2.75 -1.29
CA SER A 234 20.89 1.67 -2.22
C SER A 234 21.88 1.57 -3.39
N SER A 235 21.95 0.39 -4.01
CA SER A 235 22.70 0.15 -5.25
C SER A 235 21.95 -0.87 -6.11
N ASP A 236 22.07 -0.80 -7.44
CA ASP A 236 21.36 -1.71 -8.35
C ASP A 236 21.81 -3.16 -8.24
N SER A 237 23.06 -3.37 -7.83
CA SER A 237 23.63 -4.68 -7.55
C SER A 237 24.35 -4.69 -6.20
N PRO A 238 24.38 -5.84 -5.51
CA PRO A 238 25.17 -5.99 -4.29
C PRO A 238 26.67 -5.79 -4.55
N GLU A 239 27.15 -6.01 -5.77
CA GLU A 239 28.57 -5.85 -6.11
C GLU A 239 29.03 -4.39 -6.17
N GLY A 240 28.13 -3.48 -6.54
CA GLY A 240 28.40 -2.04 -6.65
C GLY A 240 28.21 -1.27 -5.34
N ASN A 241 27.72 -1.91 -4.27
CA ASN A 241 27.47 -1.21 -3.01
C ASN A 241 28.77 -1.05 -2.19
N ARG A 242 29.02 0.16 -1.69
CA ARG A 242 30.22 0.51 -0.89
C ARG A 242 30.17 0.00 0.55
N TRP A 243 28.98 -0.20 1.12
CA TRP A 243 28.80 -0.57 2.54
C TRP A 243 28.69 -2.08 2.79
N ILE A 244 28.72 -2.89 1.73
CA ILE A 244 28.56 -4.34 1.87
C ILE A 244 29.86 -4.98 2.37
N SER A 245 29.74 -5.93 3.30
CA SER A 245 30.91 -6.70 3.76
C SER A 245 31.41 -7.65 2.68
N THR A 246 32.73 -7.81 2.54
CA THR A 246 33.36 -8.74 1.59
C THR A 246 32.84 -10.17 1.75
N LYS A 247 32.57 -10.61 2.99
CA LYS A 247 32.01 -11.94 3.27
C LYS A 247 30.60 -12.11 2.70
N GLU A 248 29.76 -11.07 2.82
CA GLU A 248 28.39 -11.07 2.33
C GLU A 248 28.35 -10.99 0.80
N LYS A 249 29.25 -10.21 0.20
CA LYS A 249 29.42 -10.12 -1.26
C LYS A 249 29.83 -11.46 -1.87
N LEU A 250 30.79 -12.16 -1.28
CA LEU A 250 31.21 -13.50 -1.73
C LEU A 250 30.06 -14.52 -1.61
N PHE A 251 29.34 -14.51 -0.50
CA PHE A 251 28.19 -15.38 -0.28
C PHE A 251 27.09 -15.17 -1.34
N LEU A 252 26.74 -13.91 -1.63
CA LEU A 252 25.74 -13.59 -2.65
C LEU A 252 26.21 -13.99 -4.04
N ARG A 253 27.49 -13.78 -4.37
CA ARG A 253 28.05 -14.18 -5.67
C ARG A 253 27.91 -15.69 -5.86
N GLU A 254 28.34 -16.50 -4.90
CA GLU A 254 28.26 -17.97 -4.99
C GLU A 254 26.81 -18.43 -5.23
N LYS A 255 25.87 -17.92 -4.43
CA LYS A 255 24.46 -18.33 -4.52
C LYS A 255 23.71 -17.81 -5.73
N MET A 256 24.07 -16.62 -6.23
CA MET A 256 23.45 -16.05 -7.43
C MET A 256 24.01 -16.66 -8.72
N THR A 257 25.30 -17.03 -8.73
CA THR A 257 25.92 -17.77 -9.84
C THR A 257 25.35 -19.17 -9.96
N GLU A 258 25.12 -19.87 -8.84
CA GLU A 258 24.44 -21.18 -8.81
C GLU A 258 23.05 -21.11 -9.47
N VAL A 259 22.27 -20.06 -9.19
CA VAL A 259 20.94 -19.85 -9.80
C VAL A 259 21.03 -19.52 -11.29
N THR A 260 22.00 -18.71 -11.68
CA THR A 260 22.17 -18.28 -13.08
C THR A 260 22.62 -19.45 -13.96
N ASN A 261 23.59 -20.24 -13.49
CA ASN A 261 24.10 -21.41 -14.22
C ASN A 261 22.98 -22.44 -14.43
N ASN A 262 22.19 -22.73 -13.40
CA ASN A 262 21.01 -23.61 -13.49
C ASN A 262 19.96 -23.13 -14.51
N ARG A 263 19.84 -21.82 -14.75
CA ARG A 263 18.92 -21.25 -15.75
C ARG A 263 19.48 -21.38 -17.16
N MET A 264 20.78 -21.14 -17.33
CA MET A 264 21.46 -21.23 -18.62
C MET A 264 21.54 -22.67 -19.12
N GLU A 265 21.88 -23.64 -18.26
CA GLU A 265 21.91 -25.06 -18.62
C GLU A 265 20.56 -25.58 -19.14
N LYS A 266 19.44 -25.02 -18.65
CA LYS A 266 18.09 -25.50 -18.99
C LYS A 266 17.48 -24.82 -20.22
N GLY A 267 18.17 -23.89 -20.88
CA GLY A 267 17.66 -23.21 -22.08
C GLY A 267 16.27 -22.58 -21.88
N TRP A 268 16.02 -21.99 -20.71
CA TRP A 268 14.67 -21.60 -20.27
C TRP A 268 14.08 -20.48 -21.14
N ARG A 269 13.14 -20.81 -22.04
CA ARG A 269 12.23 -19.82 -22.65
C ARG A 269 10.98 -19.70 -21.80
N ILE A 270 10.56 -18.48 -21.46
CA ILE A 270 9.35 -18.22 -20.66
C ILE A 270 8.12 -18.62 -21.50
N PRO A 271 7.35 -19.65 -21.10
CA PRO A 271 6.23 -20.13 -21.90
C PRO A 271 4.97 -19.29 -21.61
N TRP A 272 4.96 -18.04 -22.09
CA TRP A 272 3.91 -17.04 -21.83
C TRP A 272 2.49 -17.58 -22.03
N LEU A 273 2.25 -18.25 -23.16
CA LEU A 273 0.93 -18.77 -23.49
C LEU A 273 0.49 -19.90 -22.54
N LYS A 274 1.40 -20.83 -22.19
CA LYS A 274 1.10 -21.91 -21.24
C LYS A 274 0.87 -21.39 -19.82
N MET A 275 1.55 -20.29 -19.45
CA MET A 275 1.35 -19.64 -18.17
C MET A 275 -0.02 -18.96 -18.10
N ILE A 276 -0.39 -18.20 -19.14
CA ILE A 276 -1.69 -17.51 -19.26
C ILE A 276 -2.85 -18.50 -19.31
N LEU A 277 -2.70 -19.62 -20.01
CA LEU A 277 -3.74 -20.66 -20.09
C LEU A 277 -3.83 -21.55 -18.83
N SER A 278 -2.94 -21.38 -17.85
CA SER A 278 -2.94 -22.23 -16.65
C SER A 278 -4.10 -21.89 -15.72
N PRO A 279 -4.93 -22.88 -15.29
CA PRO A 279 -6.03 -22.63 -14.36
C PRO A 279 -5.55 -22.14 -12.98
N SER A 280 -4.32 -22.50 -12.58
CA SER A 280 -3.72 -22.03 -11.34
C SER A 280 -3.42 -20.52 -11.36
N MET A 281 -3.05 -19.98 -12.54
CA MET A 281 -2.80 -18.55 -12.70
C MET A 281 -4.10 -17.76 -12.57
N TRP A 282 -5.17 -18.18 -13.27
CA TRP A 282 -6.48 -17.54 -13.17
C TRP A 282 -7.08 -17.59 -11.77
N ALA A 283 -6.95 -18.72 -11.07
CA ALA A 283 -7.38 -18.83 -9.67
C ALA A 283 -6.66 -17.80 -8.77
N ASN A 284 -5.36 -17.60 -8.99
CA ASN A 284 -4.57 -16.62 -8.25
C ASN A 284 -4.94 -15.17 -8.62
N ILE A 285 -5.15 -14.88 -9.90
CA ILE A 285 -5.60 -13.56 -10.38
C ILE A 285 -6.92 -13.19 -9.70
N ILE A 286 -7.92 -14.06 -9.76
CA ILE A 286 -9.24 -13.80 -9.16
C ILE A 286 -9.09 -13.55 -7.65
N CYS A 287 -8.33 -14.39 -6.94
CA CYS A 287 -8.13 -14.24 -5.50
C CYS A 287 -7.41 -12.92 -5.15
N TYR A 288 -6.39 -12.56 -5.91
CA TYR A 288 -5.65 -11.33 -5.72
C TYR A 288 -6.48 -10.08 -6.05
N SER A 289 -7.30 -10.14 -7.10
CA SER A 289 -8.24 -9.07 -7.45
C SER A 289 -9.27 -8.82 -6.35
N THR A 290 -9.87 -9.87 -5.77
CA THR A 290 -10.79 -9.72 -4.63
C THR A 290 -10.09 -9.09 -3.44
N PHE A 291 -8.84 -9.49 -3.15
CA PHE A 291 -8.05 -8.87 -2.09
C PHE A 291 -7.77 -7.38 -2.36
N CYS A 292 -7.34 -7.04 -3.57
CA CYS A 292 -7.06 -5.65 -3.96
C CYS A 292 -8.32 -4.78 -3.90
N PHE A 293 -9.46 -5.32 -4.32
CA PHE A 293 -10.76 -4.64 -4.25
C PHE A 293 -11.14 -4.34 -2.79
N SER A 294 -11.15 -5.36 -1.92
CA SER A 294 -11.48 -5.20 -0.50
C SER A 294 -10.52 -4.24 0.21
N ASN A 295 -9.21 -4.37 -0.04
CA ASN A 295 -8.19 -3.50 0.55
C ASN A 295 -8.34 -2.04 0.10
N SER A 296 -8.65 -1.80 -1.17
CA SER A 296 -8.83 -0.45 -1.71
C SER A 296 -10.12 0.19 -1.21
N LEU A 297 -11.22 -0.58 -1.11
CA LEU A 297 -12.49 -0.12 -0.58
C LEU A 297 -12.33 0.35 0.88
N MET A 298 -11.67 -0.46 1.71
CA MET A 298 -11.37 -0.10 3.10
C MET A 298 -10.46 1.13 3.19
N LEU A 299 -9.45 1.25 2.34
CA LEU A 299 -8.54 2.39 2.38
C LEU A 299 -9.24 3.72 2.03
N MET A 300 -10.16 3.70 1.06
CA MET A 300 -10.76 4.91 0.50
C MET A 300 -11.99 5.39 1.26
N TYR A 301 -12.88 4.46 1.62
CA TYR A 301 -14.22 4.81 2.09
C TYR A 301 -14.41 4.62 3.59
N LEU A 302 -13.54 3.87 4.27
CA LEU A 302 -13.70 3.59 5.72
C LEU A 302 -13.74 4.88 6.57
N PRO A 303 -12.85 5.88 6.35
CA PRO A 303 -12.92 7.14 7.10
C PRO A 303 -14.21 7.93 6.86
N THR A 304 -14.70 7.90 5.62
CA THR A 304 -15.92 8.59 5.22
C THR A 304 -17.15 7.90 5.82
N TYR A 305 -17.14 6.56 5.88
CA TYR A 305 -18.20 5.78 6.52
C TYR A 305 -18.30 6.08 8.02
N PHE A 306 -17.17 6.08 8.73
CA PHE A 306 -17.13 6.41 10.15
C PHE A 306 -17.54 7.84 10.46
N LYS A 307 -17.22 8.80 9.58
CA LYS A 307 -17.73 10.17 9.69
C LYS A 307 -19.23 10.25 9.45
N ASN A 308 -19.72 9.77 8.31
CA ASN A 308 -21.08 10.05 7.84
C ASN A 308 -22.15 9.17 8.48
N VAL A 309 -21.84 7.91 8.77
CA VAL A 309 -22.80 6.92 9.27
C VAL A 309 -22.70 6.78 10.78
N LEU A 310 -21.48 6.64 11.31
CA LEU A 310 -21.26 6.49 12.76
C LEU A 310 -21.09 7.83 13.49
N MET A 311 -21.03 8.95 12.77
CA MET A 311 -20.90 10.30 13.34
C MET A 311 -19.74 10.43 14.34
N LEU A 312 -18.62 9.76 14.06
CA LEU A 312 -17.45 9.78 14.93
C LEU A 312 -16.65 11.07 14.78
N ASP A 313 -16.11 11.56 15.91
CA ASP A 313 -15.13 12.64 15.92
C ASP A 313 -13.86 12.25 15.13
N VAL A 314 -13.09 13.25 14.72
CA VAL A 314 -11.89 13.07 13.88
C VAL A 314 -10.89 12.10 14.51
N GLN A 315 -10.65 12.19 15.82
CA GLN A 315 -9.63 11.41 16.51
C GLN A 315 -10.05 9.95 16.62
N SER A 316 -11.28 9.70 17.07
CA SER A 316 -11.86 8.37 17.11
C SER A 316 -11.90 7.76 15.70
N ASN A 317 -12.30 8.53 14.69
CA ASN A 317 -12.31 8.06 13.30
C ASN A 317 -10.94 7.53 12.84
N GLY A 318 -9.86 8.26 13.14
CA GLY A 318 -8.49 7.79 12.85
C GLY A 318 -8.11 6.51 13.59
N LEU A 319 -8.45 6.40 14.89
CA LEU A 319 -8.20 5.21 15.70
C LEU A 319 -8.97 3.98 15.19
N TYR A 320 -10.27 4.13 14.92
CA TYR A 320 -11.10 3.04 14.39
C TYR A 320 -10.69 2.65 12.97
N THR A 321 -10.28 3.62 12.15
CA THR A 321 -9.74 3.34 10.81
C THR A 321 -8.43 2.54 10.88
N ALA A 322 -7.61 2.74 11.91
CA ALA A 322 -6.36 2.01 12.08
C ALA A 322 -6.56 0.53 12.49
N LEU A 323 -7.66 0.20 13.18
CA LEU A 323 -7.89 -1.14 13.73
C LEU A 323 -7.84 -2.25 12.68
N PRO A 324 -8.53 -2.18 11.52
CA PRO A 324 -8.49 -3.26 10.54
C PRO A 324 -7.10 -3.46 9.91
N TRP A 325 -6.30 -2.41 9.82
CA TRP A 325 -4.92 -2.50 9.32
C TRP A 325 -4.01 -3.17 10.35
N LEU A 326 -4.19 -2.89 11.64
CA LEU A 326 -3.48 -3.55 12.73
C LEU A 326 -3.87 -5.03 12.84
N THR A 327 -5.15 -5.36 12.76
CA THR A 327 -5.60 -6.77 12.78
C THR A 327 -5.08 -7.51 11.56
N GLN A 328 -5.06 -6.87 10.39
CA GLN A 328 -4.44 -7.45 9.19
C GLN A 328 -2.92 -7.67 9.35
N LEU A 329 -2.20 -6.71 9.97
CA LEU A 329 -0.77 -6.84 10.24
C LEU A 329 -0.47 -8.01 11.18
N ILE A 330 -1.17 -8.08 12.31
CA ILE A 330 -0.98 -9.14 13.32
C ILE A 330 -1.37 -10.50 12.70
N GLY A 331 -2.54 -10.59 12.07
CA GLY A 331 -3.04 -11.83 11.46
C GLY A 331 -2.13 -12.34 10.34
N LYS A 332 -1.57 -11.44 9.51
CA LYS A 332 -0.61 -11.81 8.46
C LYS A 332 0.67 -12.40 9.04
N ASN A 333 1.24 -11.78 10.08
CA ASN A 333 2.49 -12.24 10.68
C ASN A 333 2.31 -13.54 11.47
N THR A 334 1.24 -13.67 12.26
CA THR A 334 0.95 -14.90 13.01
C THR A 334 0.69 -16.07 12.07
N PHE A 335 -0.12 -15.88 11.03
CA PHE A 335 -0.37 -16.92 10.02
C PHE A 335 0.89 -17.28 9.24
N GLY A 336 1.79 -16.31 9.00
CA GLY A 336 3.10 -16.55 8.40
C GLY A 336 3.96 -17.51 9.25
N ILE A 337 4.10 -17.22 10.55
CA ILE A 337 4.87 -18.06 11.48
C ILE A 337 4.26 -19.46 11.58
N ILE A 338 2.94 -19.57 11.72
CA ILE A 338 2.24 -20.86 11.76
C ILE A 338 2.45 -21.62 10.44
N SER A 339 2.32 -20.94 9.31
CA SER A 339 2.54 -21.57 8.00
C SER A 339 3.96 -22.11 7.85
N ASP A 340 4.96 -21.40 8.35
CA ASP A 340 6.35 -21.85 8.26
C ASP A 340 6.66 -22.98 9.25
N PHE A 341 6.06 -22.97 10.44
CA PHE A 341 6.13 -24.07 11.39
C PHE A 341 5.54 -25.37 10.81
N ILE A 342 4.36 -25.30 10.17
CA ILE A 342 3.71 -26.45 9.52
C ILE A 342 4.58 -27.00 8.37
N LYS A 343 5.23 -26.12 7.60
CA LYS A 343 6.18 -26.54 6.55
C LYS A 343 7.40 -27.23 7.13
N GLN A 344 7.99 -26.69 8.19
CA GLN A 344 9.19 -27.25 8.83
C GLN A 344 8.93 -28.62 9.44
N LYS A 345 7.73 -28.83 10.00
CA LYS A 345 7.30 -30.14 10.53
C LYS A 345 6.89 -31.14 9.45
N GLY A 346 6.81 -30.73 8.19
CA GLY A 346 6.43 -31.58 7.06
C GLY A 346 4.95 -31.96 7.02
N TRP A 347 4.10 -31.32 7.82
CA TRP A 347 2.69 -31.68 7.97
C TRP A 347 1.84 -31.33 6.74
N ALA A 348 2.24 -30.35 5.93
CA ALA A 348 1.54 -29.97 4.72
C ALA A 348 2.48 -29.49 3.61
N LYS A 349 2.14 -29.82 2.36
CA LYS A 349 2.83 -29.28 1.18
C LYS A 349 2.60 -27.76 1.10
N PRO A 350 3.60 -26.96 0.66
CA PRO A 350 3.47 -25.50 0.51
C PRO A 350 2.26 -25.07 -0.34
N THR A 351 1.91 -25.87 -1.36
CA THR A 351 0.76 -25.63 -2.24
C THR A 351 -0.58 -25.84 -1.52
N LEU A 352 -0.67 -26.80 -0.59
CA LEU A 352 -1.87 -27.04 0.21
C LEU A 352 -2.09 -25.88 1.21
N LEU A 353 -1.02 -25.44 1.87
CA LEU A 353 -1.05 -24.26 2.75
C LEU A 353 -1.47 -22.98 2.00
N CYS A 354 -0.96 -22.79 0.78
CA CYS A 354 -1.35 -21.67 -0.06
C CYS A 354 -2.85 -21.73 -0.42
N LYS A 355 -3.34 -22.93 -0.80
CA LYS A 355 -4.77 -23.16 -1.05
C LYS A 355 -5.62 -22.88 0.19
N ILE A 356 -5.23 -23.37 1.38
CA ILE A 356 -5.95 -23.14 2.63
C ILE A 356 -5.99 -21.64 2.97
N SER A 357 -4.86 -20.93 2.84
CA SER A 357 -4.78 -19.48 3.06
C SER A 357 -5.67 -18.67 2.10
N GLN A 358 -5.78 -19.12 0.86
CA GLN A 358 -6.66 -18.51 -0.14
C GLN A 358 -8.14 -18.90 0.06
N SER A 359 -8.41 -20.13 0.50
CA SER A 359 -9.76 -20.64 0.75
C SER A 359 -10.41 -20.01 1.98
N PHE A 360 -9.67 -19.77 3.07
CA PHE A 360 -10.19 -19.05 4.24
C PHE A 360 -10.76 -17.67 3.86
N ARG A 361 -10.09 -17.00 2.89
CA ARG A 361 -10.53 -15.73 2.30
C ARG A 361 -11.83 -15.86 1.49
N LYS A 362 -11.98 -16.93 0.69
CA LYS A 362 -13.17 -17.20 -0.13
C LYS A 362 -14.38 -17.58 0.72
N THR A 363 -14.19 -18.39 1.76
CA THR A 363 -15.27 -18.82 2.65
C THR A 363 -15.87 -17.64 3.41
N LEU A 364 -15.04 -16.69 3.86
CA LEU A 364 -15.53 -15.47 4.51
C LEU A 364 -16.37 -14.59 3.57
N PHE A 365 -15.97 -14.45 2.31
CA PHE A 365 -16.75 -13.71 1.31
C PHE A 365 -18.09 -14.38 0.98
N ILE A 366 -18.11 -15.71 0.84
CA ILE A 366 -19.34 -16.49 0.60
C ILE A 366 -20.28 -16.45 1.82
N LEU A 367 -19.74 -16.50 3.03
CA LEU A 367 -20.54 -16.39 4.26
C LEU A 367 -21.13 -14.98 4.44
N LEU A 368 -20.39 -13.93 4.06
CA LEU A 368 -20.89 -12.56 4.08
C LEU A 368 -21.90 -12.29 2.96
N SER A 369 -21.74 -12.91 1.79
CA SER A 369 -22.72 -12.77 0.68
C SER A 369 -24.01 -13.58 0.88
N ARG A 370 -24.05 -14.47 1.87
CA ARG A 370 -25.25 -15.25 2.24
C ARG A 370 -26.17 -14.53 3.23
N LYS A 371 -25.85 -13.30 3.66
CA LYS A 371 -26.82 -12.42 4.32
C LYS A 371 -27.45 -11.49 3.28
N LYS A 372 -28.38 -12.03 2.51
CA LYS A 372 -29.47 -11.29 1.87
C LYS A 372 -30.73 -12.12 1.98
#